data_AF-U4UWQ0-F1
#
_entry.id   AF-U4UWQ0-F1
#
_cell.length_a   1.000
_cell.length_b   1.000
_cell.length_c   1.000
_cell.angle_alpha   90.00
_cell.angle_beta   90.00
_cell.angle_gamma   90.00
#
_symmetry.space_group_name_H-M   'P 1'
#
loop_
_entity.id
_entity.type
_entity.pdbx_description
1 polymer ?
#
loop_
_entity_poly.entity_id
_entity_poly.type
_entity_poly.pdbx_seq_one_letter_code
_entity_poly.pdbx_strand_id
1 'polypeptide(L)'
;MCSPHDSKNLFVEDMYKNRTVMYYVLFYSLTVVTLVLSRNDPKNDPRNSSDLTLWIDEKQVKMFSGVSMEIYAIVNGNVLPYILDPNFENYLPVIPSEVNYVNFTWKAGNKKYNYNFDKLQSYDESILEAPVISIKTKGRVPKRPKEFSIFLPCIGNSSGKARFEIGLLIETRKGKSLNGTPLRLKLKKECSISQRSKLLYYIFNGRKYIFVLILIGPDPECDKKCANQGWCNNEKICQCPEGYMGQYCKTALCYPQCMNGGNCTSPGVCSCPTGFQGTHCEGGICSKKCLNGGKCVQKDTCECSKGYYGPRCEFSRCIIPCLNDGRCRGVNKCKCLRGFRGDHCEVARAKLARAACSLNCRHGSCAPDGEAACICEKGWHGRLCQHATTM
;
A
#
# COMPACT_ATOMS: atom_id res chain seq x y z
N MET A 1 -16.68 28.16 25.58
CA MET A 1 -17.90 28.66 24.94
C MET A 1 -17.55 29.10 23.53
N CYS A 2 -18.29 28.56 22.55
CA CYS A 2 -18.38 28.88 21.11
C CYS A 2 -17.16 28.69 20.17
N SER A 3 -17.37 27.81 19.18
CA SER A 3 -16.82 27.80 17.80
C SER A 3 -17.58 28.85 16.92
N PRO A 4 -17.43 28.99 15.56
CA PRO A 4 -16.58 28.28 14.55
C PRO A 4 -15.95 29.18 13.43
N HIS A 5 -15.22 28.55 12.49
CA HIS A 5 -15.12 28.75 11.03
C HIS A 5 -13.73 28.88 10.35
N ASP A 6 -13.58 28.02 9.33
CA ASP A 6 -12.81 28.06 8.08
C ASP A 6 -11.28 27.98 8.06
N SER A 7 -10.79 26.76 7.83
CA SER A 7 -9.45 26.47 7.29
C SER A 7 -9.56 26.15 5.79
N LYS A 8 -9.22 27.12 4.94
CA LYS A 8 -8.87 26.88 3.53
C LYS A 8 -7.47 27.43 3.26
N ASN A 9 -6.67 26.60 2.60
CA ASN A 9 -5.50 26.95 1.80
C ASN A 9 -4.33 27.64 2.52
N LEU A 10 -3.25 26.88 2.76
CA LEU A 10 -1.91 27.44 2.68
C LEU A 10 -0.93 26.33 2.34
N PHE A 11 -0.35 26.39 1.15
CA PHE A 11 1.07 26.12 0.86
C PHE A 11 1.33 26.34 -0.63
N VAL A 12 1.29 27.60 -1.07
CA VAL A 12 2.01 28.05 -2.27
C VAL A 12 2.41 29.51 -2.03
N GLU A 13 3.64 29.75 -1.60
CA GLU A 13 4.44 30.93 -1.95
C GLU A 13 5.90 30.60 -1.63
N ASP A 14 6.67 30.23 -2.66
CA ASP A 14 7.88 30.97 -3.01
C ASP A 14 8.30 30.61 -4.43
N MET A 15 9.02 31.53 -5.10
CA MET A 15 9.67 31.45 -6.44
C MET A 15 9.02 32.31 -7.54
N TYR A 16 9.22 33.63 -7.44
CA TYR A 16 9.24 34.54 -8.60
C TYR A 16 10.69 34.88 -8.99
N LYS A 17 11.22 34.32 -10.10
CA LYS A 17 12.10 35.05 -11.04
C LYS A 17 12.38 34.27 -12.34
N ASN A 18 12.36 35.02 -13.43
CA ASN A 18 12.80 34.76 -14.82
C ASN A 18 11.81 34.17 -15.85
N ARG A 19 11.59 34.99 -16.89
CA ARG A 19 10.56 34.99 -17.93
C ARG A 19 10.78 33.98 -19.08
N THR A 20 11.54 32.91 -18.86
CA THR A 20 11.77 31.83 -19.87
C THR A 20 10.94 30.58 -19.55
N VAL A 21 10.29 30.55 -18.38
CA VAL A 21 9.50 29.42 -17.87
C VAL A 21 8.07 29.39 -18.44
N MET A 22 7.54 30.50 -18.97
CA MET A 22 6.17 30.59 -19.50
C MET A 22 5.88 29.64 -20.68
N TYR A 23 6.84 29.46 -21.59
CA TYR A 23 6.68 28.55 -22.75
C TYR A 23 6.75 27.07 -22.35
N TYR A 24 7.61 26.72 -21.38
CA TYR A 24 7.67 25.36 -20.83
C TYR A 24 6.45 25.04 -19.96
N VAL A 25 5.92 26.02 -19.21
CA VAL A 25 4.69 25.86 -18.42
C VAL A 25 3.46 25.71 -19.30
N LEU A 26 3.39 26.36 -20.47
CA LEU A 26 2.27 26.15 -21.42
C LEU A 26 2.32 24.76 -22.08
N PHE A 27 3.51 24.24 -22.40
CA PHE A 27 3.67 22.88 -22.95
C PHE A 27 3.46 21.79 -21.87
N TYR A 28 3.93 22.03 -20.64
CA TYR A 28 3.64 21.16 -19.51
C TYR A 28 2.19 21.27 -19.06
N SER A 29 1.55 22.44 -19.12
CA SER A 29 0.13 22.57 -18.79
C SER A 29 -0.73 21.92 -19.87
N LEU A 30 -0.37 21.94 -21.15
CA LEU A 30 -1.11 21.18 -22.18
C LEU A 30 -0.98 19.66 -21.97
N THR A 31 0.23 19.17 -21.65
CA THR A 31 0.47 17.74 -21.39
C THR A 31 -0.12 17.27 -20.06
N VAL A 32 -0.06 18.11 -19.02
CA VAL A 32 -0.72 17.89 -17.72
C VAL A 32 -2.23 18.04 -17.85
N VAL A 33 -2.76 18.93 -18.69
CA VAL A 33 -4.21 19.00 -18.97
C VAL A 33 -4.65 17.75 -19.73
N THR A 34 -3.87 17.20 -20.67
CA THR A 34 -4.19 15.87 -21.24
C THR A 34 -4.07 14.72 -20.23
N LEU A 35 -3.19 14.81 -19.23
CA LEU A 35 -3.09 13.82 -18.14
C LEU A 35 -4.18 13.99 -17.06
N VAL A 36 -4.61 15.22 -16.78
CA VAL A 36 -5.64 15.57 -15.79
C VAL A 36 -7.05 15.39 -16.39
N LEU A 37 -7.21 15.53 -17.70
CA LEU A 37 -8.42 15.14 -18.44
C LEU A 37 -8.54 13.62 -18.63
N SER A 38 -7.56 12.82 -18.19
CA SER A 38 -7.70 11.36 -18.08
C SER A 38 -8.37 10.92 -16.77
N ARG A 39 -9.05 11.81 -16.06
CA ARG A 39 -9.98 11.46 -14.98
C ARG A 39 -11.38 11.31 -15.59
N ASN A 40 -11.74 10.04 -15.84
CA ASN A 40 -12.96 9.51 -16.48
C ASN A 40 -12.94 9.44 -18.02
N ASP A 41 -12.11 8.55 -18.57
CA ASP A 41 -12.38 7.97 -19.89
C ASP A 41 -13.59 7.00 -19.78
N PRO A 42 -14.75 7.28 -20.40
CA PRO A 42 -15.92 6.40 -20.34
C PRO A 42 -15.68 5.01 -20.95
N LYS A 43 -14.56 4.79 -21.66
CA LYS A 43 -14.15 3.47 -22.15
C LYS A 43 -13.53 2.56 -21.09
N ASN A 44 -13.06 3.10 -19.96
CA ASN A 44 -12.45 2.33 -18.88
C ASN A 44 -13.40 2.06 -17.70
N ASP A 45 -14.69 2.35 -17.85
CA ASP A 45 -15.70 2.00 -16.85
C ASP A 45 -15.82 0.46 -16.74
N PRO A 46 -15.52 -0.14 -15.57
CA PRO A 46 -15.68 -1.59 -15.34
C PRO A 46 -17.10 -2.10 -15.63
N ARG A 47 -18.11 -1.23 -15.55
CA ARG A 47 -19.53 -1.52 -15.85
C ARG A 47 -19.76 -1.76 -17.34
N ASN A 48 -18.89 -1.26 -18.22
CA ASN A 48 -18.91 -1.52 -19.66
C ASN A 48 -18.16 -2.80 -20.07
N SER A 49 -17.53 -3.50 -19.11
CA SER A 49 -16.85 -4.77 -19.37
C SER A 49 -17.77 -5.80 -20.04
N SER A 50 -17.28 -6.43 -21.10
CA SER A 50 -17.96 -7.57 -21.74
C SER A 50 -17.64 -8.91 -21.08
N ASP A 51 -16.88 -8.88 -19.97
CA ASP A 51 -16.42 -10.05 -19.23
C ASP A 51 -16.94 -10.05 -17.78
N LEU A 52 -16.44 -10.97 -16.96
CA LEU A 52 -16.79 -11.12 -15.56
C LEU A 52 -16.35 -9.91 -14.74
N THR A 53 -17.32 -9.34 -14.02
CA THR A 53 -17.10 -8.31 -12.99
C THR A 53 -17.86 -8.72 -11.74
N LEU A 54 -17.25 -8.57 -10.57
CA LEU A 54 -17.84 -8.80 -9.24
C LEU A 54 -17.45 -7.63 -8.33
N TRP A 55 -18.42 -6.97 -7.71
CA TRP A 55 -18.19 -5.78 -6.89
C TRP A 55 -19.23 -5.62 -5.78
N ILE A 56 -18.94 -4.71 -4.86
CA ILE A 56 -19.85 -4.20 -3.83
C ILE A 56 -20.22 -2.77 -4.22
N ASP A 57 -21.51 -2.49 -4.31
CA ASP A 57 -22.03 -1.18 -4.74
C ASP A 57 -21.75 -0.08 -3.70
N GLU A 58 -21.67 1.16 -4.20
CA GLU A 58 -21.38 2.35 -3.41
C GLU A 58 -22.25 2.52 -2.16
N LYS A 59 -23.56 2.24 -2.29
CA LYS A 59 -24.50 2.33 -1.16
C LYS A 59 -24.14 1.36 -0.03
N GLN A 60 -23.71 0.16 -0.40
CA GLN A 60 -23.35 -0.88 0.55
C GLN A 60 -22.03 -0.53 1.25
N VAL A 61 -21.05 0.04 0.52
CA VAL A 61 -19.77 0.49 1.08
C VAL A 61 -19.95 1.70 2.00
N LYS A 62 -20.82 2.65 1.61
CA LYS A 62 -21.15 3.83 2.42
C LYS A 62 -21.73 3.43 3.78
N MET A 63 -22.55 2.38 3.82
CA MET A 63 -23.13 1.87 5.08
C MET A 63 -22.05 1.35 6.05
N PHE A 64 -20.94 0.80 5.55
CA PHE A 64 -19.90 0.19 6.38
C PHE A 64 -18.74 1.13 6.71
N SER A 65 -18.41 2.03 5.79
CA SER A 65 -17.20 2.85 5.87
C SER A 65 -17.46 4.35 5.97
N GLY A 66 -18.72 4.79 5.78
CA GLY A 66 -19.08 6.20 5.61
C GLY A 66 -18.67 6.79 4.27
N VAL A 67 -17.87 6.08 3.46
CA VAL A 67 -17.35 6.54 2.17
C VAL A 67 -18.12 5.94 1.02
N SER A 68 -18.40 6.77 0.03
CA SER A 68 -19.15 6.38 -1.15
C SER A 68 -18.16 5.99 -2.28
N MET A 69 -17.92 4.68 -2.41
CA MET A 69 -17.14 4.10 -3.49
C MET A 69 -17.57 2.66 -3.78
N GLU A 70 -17.30 2.17 -4.99
CA GLU A 70 -17.48 0.76 -5.33
C GLU A 70 -16.20 -0.04 -5.03
N ILE A 71 -16.34 -1.23 -4.46
CA ILE A 71 -15.20 -2.13 -4.21
C ILE A 71 -15.29 -3.32 -5.16
N TYR A 72 -14.29 -3.47 -6.04
CA TYR A 72 -14.28 -4.49 -7.08
C TYR A 72 -13.44 -5.70 -6.71
N ALA A 73 -14.01 -6.90 -6.63
CA ALA A 73 -13.21 -8.11 -6.43
C ALA A 73 -12.63 -8.68 -7.73
N ILE A 74 -13.42 -8.62 -8.81
CA ILE A 74 -13.05 -9.13 -10.13
C ILE A 74 -13.39 -8.06 -11.16
N VAL A 75 -12.46 -7.76 -12.06
CA VAL A 75 -12.64 -6.82 -13.17
C VAL A 75 -12.11 -7.45 -14.45
N ASN A 76 -12.91 -7.42 -15.51
CA ASN A 76 -12.52 -7.96 -16.82
C ASN A 76 -12.03 -9.42 -16.77
N GLY A 77 -12.64 -10.25 -15.91
CA GLY A 77 -12.23 -11.64 -15.72
C GLY A 77 -10.94 -11.85 -14.92
N ASN A 78 -10.37 -10.80 -14.31
CA ASN A 78 -9.18 -10.91 -13.47
C ASN A 78 -9.52 -10.57 -12.02
N VAL A 79 -9.07 -11.40 -11.08
CA VAL A 79 -9.12 -11.09 -9.64
C VAL A 79 -8.16 -9.95 -9.37
N LEU A 80 -8.60 -8.93 -8.62
CA LEU A 80 -7.75 -7.77 -8.34
C LEU A 80 -6.57 -8.16 -7.41
N PRO A 81 -5.34 -7.64 -7.66
CA PRO A 81 -4.14 -8.09 -6.96
C PRO A 81 -4.19 -7.95 -5.44
N TYR A 82 -4.87 -6.93 -4.91
CA TYR A 82 -4.95 -6.71 -3.47
C TYR A 82 -5.70 -7.83 -2.72
N ILE A 83 -6.60 -8.56 -3.40
CA ILE A 83 -7.30 -9.72 -2.82
C ILE A 83 -6.37 -10.94 -2.76
N LEU A 84 -5.39 -11.00 -3.65
CA LEU A 84 -4.40 -12.08 -3.73
C LEU A 84 -3.23 -11.89 -2.76
N ASP A 85 -3.18 -10.76 -2.04
CA ASP A 85 -2.17 -10.51 -1.01
C ASP A 85 -2.35 -11.53 0.14
N PRO A 86 -1.29 -12.29 0.50
CA PRO A 86 -1.33 -13.21 1.64
C PRO A 86 -1.74 -12.54 2.97
N ASN A 87 -1.49 -11.24 3.11
CA ASN A 87 -1.83 -10.44 4.29
C ASN A 87 -3.19 -9.74 4.18
N PHE A 88 -3.94 -9.96 3.10
CA PHE A 88 -5.23 -9.30 2.84
C PHE A 88 -6.17 -9.38 4.06
N GLU A 89 -6.23 -10.54 4.71
CA GLU A 89 -7.07 -10.79 5.90
C GLU A 89 -6.75 -9.85 7.07
N ASN A 90 -5.52 -9.35 7.18
CA ASN A 90 -5.08 -8.46 8.26
C ASN A 90 -5.54 -7.01 8.04
N TYR A 91 -5.87 -6.63 6.81
CA TYR A 91 -6.34 -5.29 6.47
C TYR A 91 -7.87 -5.18 6.50
N LEU A 92 -8.58 -6.31 6.64
CA LEU A 92 -10.04 -6.33 6.65
C LEU A 92 -10.60 -5.94 8.01
N PRO A 93 -11.52 -4.96 8.08
CA PRO A 93 -12.18 -4.59 9.32
C PRO A 93 -13.13 -5.70 9.77
N VAL A 94 -13.45 -5.69 11.07
CA VAL A 94 -14.52 -6.52 11.62
C VAL A 94 -15.86 -5.95 11.14
N ILE A 95 -16.69 -6.80 10.53
CA ILE A 95 -18.06 -6.43 10.13
C ILE A 95 -18.85 -6.16 11.42
N PRO A 96 -19.50 -4.99 11.57
CA PRO A 96 -20.12 -4.60 12.83
C PRO A 96 -21.46 -5.30 13.07
N SER A 97 -21.99 -5.22 14.31
CA SER A 97 -23.24 -5.87 14.74
C SER A 97 -24.41 -5.57 13.80
N GLU A 98 -24.59 -4.31 13.44
CA GLU A 98 -25.76 -3.80 12.72
C GLU A 98 -25.90 -4.38 11.29
N VAL A 99 -24.78 -4.86 10.73
CA VAL A 99 -24.71 -5.38 9.38
C VAL A 99 -25.09 -6.85 9.38
N ASN A 100 -26.29 -7.16 8.90
CA ASN A 100 -26.81 -8.53 8.87
C ASN A 100 -26.57 -9.24 7.54
N TYR A 101 -26.27 -8.49 6.49
CA TYR A 101 -25.99 -9.01 5.18
C TYR A 101 -25.09 -8.05 4.40
N VAL A 102 -24.42 -8.59 3.39
CA VAL A 102 -23.63 -7.82 2.43
C VAL A 102 -24.13 -8.15 1.02
N ASN A 103 -24.47 -7.11 0.28
CA ASN A 103 -24.87 -7.24 -1.11
C ASN A 103 -23.66 -7.17 -2.05
N PHE A 104 -23.62 -8.12 -2.97
CA PHE A 104 -22.65 -8.22 -4.04
C PHE A 104 -23.37 -8.18 -5.38
N THR A 105 -22.79 -7.47 -6.33
CA THR A 105 -23.29 -7.41 -7.69
C THR A 105 -22.26 -8.03 -8.62
N TRP A 106 -22.73 -8.84 -9.56
CA TRP A 106 -21.89 -9.48 -10.56
C TRP A 106 -22.56 -9.58 -11.94
N LYS A 107 -21.73 -9.73 -12.96
CA LYS A 107 -22.16 -10.03 -14.34
C LYS A 107 -21.05 -10.80 -15.06
N ALA A 108 -21.41 -11.59 -16.07
CA ALA A 108 -20.47 -12.31 -16.93
C ALA A 108 -20.32 -11.67 -18.33
N GLY A 109 -21.19 -10.71 -18.69
CA GLY A 109 -21.20 -10.11 -20.01
C GLY A 109 -21.45 -11.15 -21.12
N ASN A 110 -20.55 -11.22 -22.10
CA ASN A 110 -20.67 -12.14 -23.24
C ASN A 110 -20.09 -13.53 -22.95
N LYS A 111 -19.16 -13.64 -21.99
CA LYS A 111 -18.57 -14.93 -21.60
C LYS A 111 -19.49 -15.69 -20.66
N LYS A 112 -19.26 -16.99 -20.52
CA LYS A 112 -20.08 -17.89 -19.68
C LYS A 112 -19.21 -18.46 -18.58
N TYR A 113 -19.56 -18.13 -17.34
CA TYR A 113 -18.92 -18.62 -16.13
C TYR A 113 -19.90 -19.40 -15.26
N ASN A 114 -19.39 -20.43 -14.60
CA ASN A 114 -20.07 -21.12 -13.51
C ASN A 114 -19.41 -20.70 -12.20
N TYR A 115 -20.21 -20.62 -11.15
CA TYR A 115 -19.74 -20.34 -9.81
C TYR A 115 -20.05 -21.53 -8.91
N ASN A 116 -19.22 -21.70 -7.88
CA ASN A 116 -19.39 -22.67 -6.83
C ASN A 116 -18.92 -22.05 -5.49
N PHE A 117 -19.87 -21.80 -4.60
CA PHE A 117 -19.60 -21.53 -3.20
C PHE A 117 -19.31 -22.84 -2.50
N ASP A 118 -18.03 -23.20 -2.46
CA ASP A 118 -17.56 -24.48 -1.94
C ASP A 118 -17.30 -24.45 -0.43
N LYS A 119 -17.23 -23.25 0.17
CA LYS A 119 -17.09 -23.07 1.61
C LYS A 119 -17.94 -21.91 2.12
N LEU A 120 -18.80 -22.20 3.09
CA LEU A 120 -19.59 -21.23 3.85
C LEU A 120 -19.59 -21.72 5.29
N GLN A 121 -18.62 -21.28 6.07
CA GLN A 121 -18.35 -21.85 7.39
C GLN A 121 -18.15 -20.75 8.44
N SER A 122 -18.74 -20.92 9.61
CA SER A 122 -18.37 -20.18 10.82
C SER A 122 -17.38 -21.01 11.64
N TYR A 123 -16.39 -20.37 12.24
CA TYR A 123 -15.44 -21.00 13.17
C TYR A 123 -15.84 -20.82 14.64
N ASP A 124 -16.76 -19.89 14.90
CA ASP A 124 -17.21 -19.54 16.24
C ASP A 124 -18.75 -19.68 16.28
N GLU A 125 -19.22 -20.93 16.13
CA GLU A 125 -20.64 -21.31 15.98
C GLU A 125 -21.50 -21.04 17.22
N SER A 126 -20.93 -20.67 18.37
CA SER A 126 -21.69 -20.20 19.53
C SER A 126 -22.14 -18.73 19.40
N ILE A 127 -21.51 -17.97 18.49
CA ILE A 127 -21.75 -16.55 18.29
C ILE A 127 -22.44 -16.30 16.93
N LEU A 128 -21.94 -16.93 15.87
CA LEU A 128 -22.38 -16.73 14.49
C LEU A 128 -22.65 -18.07 13.82
N GLU A 129 -23.85 -18.23 13.25
CA GLU A 129 -24.17 -19.38 12.40
C GLU A 129 -23.41 -19.31 11.07
N ALA A 130 -23.35 -20.43 10.33
CA ALA A 130 -22.69 -20.45 9.02
C ALA A 130 -23.32 -19.42 8.06
N PRO A 131 -22.52 -18.68 7.26
CA PRO A 131 -23.04 -17.71 6.30
C PRO A 131 -24.00 -18.34 5.30
N VAL A 132 -25.08 -17.63 4.97
CA VAL A 132 -26.10 -18.10 4.03
C VAL A 132 -26.18 -17.17 2.84
N ILE A 133 -26.35 -17.69 1.63
CA ILE A 133 -26.40 -16.89 0.40
C ILE A 133 -27.81 -16.87 -0.20
N SER A 134 -28.22 -15.75 -0.79
CA SER A 134 -29.58 -15.60 -1.37
C SER A 134 -29.79 -16.34 -2.69
N ILE A 135 -28.75 -16.98 -3.22
CA ILE A 135 -28.74 -17.77 -4.46
C ILE A 135 -28.37 -19.22 -4.16
N LYS A 136 -28.45 -20.12 -5.16
CA LYS A 136 -27.95 -21.50 -5.01
C LYS A 136 -26.43 -21.47 -4.78
N THR A 137 -25.87 -22.48 -4.13
CA THR A 137 -24.40 -22.59 -3.93
C THR A 137 -23.63 -22.85 -5.21
N LYS A 138 -24.26 -23.47 -6.21
CA LYS A 138 -23.70 -23.68 -7.54
C LYS A 138 -24.65 -23.17 -8.61
N GLY A 139 -24.10 -22.57 -9.66
CA GLY A 139 -24.91 -22.09 -10.78
C GLY A 139 -24.10 -21.38 -11.85
N ARG A 140 -24.81 -20.69 -12.75
CA ARG A 140 -24.21 -19.87 -13.80
C ARG A 140 -24.26 -18.39 -13.39
N VAL A 141 -23.17 -17.68 -13.61
CA VAL A 141 -23.09 -16.23 -13.41
C VAL A 141 -24.00 -15.53 -14.45
N PRO A 142 -24.84 -14.58 -14.04
CA PRO A 142 -25.81 -13.93 -14.92
C PRO A 142 -25.13 -13.06 -15.99
N LYS A 143 -25.74 -12.96 -17.17
CA LYS A 143 -25.25 -12.12 -18.28
C LYS A 143 -25.29 -10.62 -17.94
N ARG A 144 -26.39 -10.18 -17.31
CA ARG A 144 -26.59 -8.80 -16.86
C ARG A 144 -26.26 -8.67 -15.37
N PRO A 145 -25.93 -7.45 -14.88
CA PRO A 145 -25.77 -7.18 -13.46
C PRO A 145 -26.93 -7.76 -12.66
N LYS A 146 -26.61 -8.56 -11.66
CA LYS A 146 -27.59 -9.07 -10.70
C LYS A 146 -26.96 -9.09 -9.33
N GLU A 147 -27.75 -8.69 -8.35
CA GLU A 147 -27.37 -8.70 -6.95
C GLU A 147 -27.62 -10.09 -6.33
N PHE A 148 -26.74 -10.47 -5.41
CA PHE A 148 -26.98 -11.52 -4.43
C PHE A 148 -26.46 -11.05 -3.07
N SER A 149 -27.00 -11.64 -2.01
CA SER A 149 -26.71 -11.24 -0.64
C SER A 149 -26.06 -12.40 0.08
N ILE A 150 -25.06 -12.08 0.90
CA ILE A 150 -24.49 -12.99 1.88
C ILE A 150 -24.99 -12.55 3.25
N PHE A 151 -25.80 -13.39 3.88
CA PHE A 151 -26.36 -13.21 5.20
C PHE A 151 -25.39 -13.72 6.27
N LEU A 152 -25.27 -12.95 7.36
CA LEU A 152 -24.37 -13.18 8.49
C LEU A 152 -25.19 -13.36 9.78
N PRO A 153 -25.82 -14.53 9.97
CA PRO A 153 -26.75 -14.78 11.07
C PRO A 153 -26.09 -14.86 12.45
N CYS A 154 -26.36 -13.88 13.31
CA CYS A 154 -25.95 -13.91 14.73
C CYS A 154 -26.95 -14.73 15.56
N ILE A 155 -26.47 -15.52 16.53
CA ILE A 155 -27.33 -16.38 17.36
C ILE A 155 -28.08 -15.58 18.42
N GLY A 156 -27.47 -14.51 18.93
CA GLY A 156 -28.05 -13.63 19.95
C GLY A 156 -28.00 -14.15 21.39
N ASN A 157 -27.41 -15.32 21.66
CA ASN A 157 -27.22 -15.81 23.04
C ASN A 157 -25.92 -15.32 23.68
N SER A 158 -24.99 -14.79 22.88
CA SER A 158 -23.65 -14.39 23.30
C SER A 158 -23.18 -13.22 22.45
N SER A 159 -22.53 -12.23 23.07
CA SER A 159 -21.84 -11.17 22.36
C SER A 159 -20.41 -11.59 22.04
N GLY A 160 -19.84 -11.07 20.95
CA GLY A 160 -18.44 -11.32 20.62
C GLY A 160 -18.11 -11.18 19.15
N LYS A 161 -16.84 -11.45 18.82
CA LYS A 161 -16.32 -11.42 17.44
C LYS A 161 -16.15 -12.85 16.95
N ALA A 162 -16.90 -13.22 15.93
CA ALA A 162 -16.84 -14.51 15.27
C ALA A 162 -16.03 -14.44 13.98
N ARG A 163 -15.22 -15.47 13.73
CA ARG A 163 -14.49 -15.69 12.48
C ARG A 163 -15.30 -16.61 11.58
N PHE A 164 -15.31 -16.31 10.29
CA PHE A 164 -15.97 -17.13 9.30
C PHE A 164 -15.21 -17.10 7.97
N GLU A 165 -15.47 -18.07 7.10
CA GLU A 165 -14.83 -18.20 5.80
C GLU A 165 -15.86 -18.35 4.68
N ILE A 166 -15.60 -17.64 3.57
CA ILE A 166 -16.31 -17.76 2.32
C ILE A 166 -15.33 -18.24 1.24
N GLY A 167 -15.67 -19.36 0.61
CA GLY A 167 -15.00 -19.93 -0.55
C GLY A 167 -15.81 -19.69 -1.81
N LEU A 168 -15.23 -19.03 -2.82
CA LEU A 168 -15.87 -18.84 -4.13
C LEU A 168 -14.94 -19.29 -5.25
N LEU A 169 -15.30 -20.40 -5.88
CA LEU A 169 -14.67 -20.90 -7.09
C LEU A 169 -15.44 -20.40 -8.33
N ILE A 170 -14.71 -19.88 -9.32
CA ILE A 170 -15.28 -19.49 -10.61
C ILE A 170 -14.61 -20.28 -11.71
N GLU A 171 -15.41 -20.87 -12.59
CA GLU A 171 -14.94 -21.70 -13.68
C GLU A 171 -15.50 -21.21 -15.01
N THR A 172 -14.69 -21.32 -16.06
CA THR A 172 -15.15 -21.13 -17.43
C THR A 172 -16.11 -22.25 -17.85
N ARG A 173 -16.84 -22.07 -18.96
CA ARG A 173 -17.65 -23.14 -19.57
C ARG A 173 -16.89 -24.46 -19.81
N LYS A 174 -15.56 -24.39 -19.98
CA LYS A 174 -14.70 -25.57 -20.20
C LYS A 174 -14.25 -26.26 -18.90
N GLY A 175 -14.74 -25.82 -17.73
CA GLY A 175 -14.35 -26.36 -16.43
C GLY A 175 -12.98 -25.89 -15.93
N LYS A 176 -12.30 -24.98 -16.66
CA LYS A 176 -11.05 -24.38 -16.19
C LYS A 176 -11.35 -23.30 -15.16
N SER A 177 -10.73 -23.38 -13.98
CA SER A 177 -10.80 -22.36 -12.93
C SER A 177 -10.23 -21.03 -13.39
N LEU A 178 -10.85 -19.94 -12.97
CA LEU A 178 -10.38 -18.58 -13.19
C LEU A 178 -9.12 -18.33 -12.35
N ASN A 179 -8.10 -17.70 -12.93
CA ASN A 179 -6.86 -17.39 -12.21
C ASN A 179 -7.16 -16.56 -10.95
N GLY A 180 -6.57 -16.96 -9.83
CA GLY A 180 -6.82 -16.35 -8.52
C GLY A 180 -8.05 -16.90 -7.78
N THR A 181 -8.79 -17.85 -8.36
CA THR A 181 -9.87 -18.58 -7.66
C THR A 181 -9.43 -20.02 -7.35
N PRO A 182 -9.91 -20.65 -6.26
CA PRO A 182 -10.98 -20.19 -5.36
C PRO A 182 -10.56 -19.01 -4.49
N LEU A 183 -11.44 -18.00 -4.40
CA LEU A 183 -11.29 -16.91 -3.43
C LEU A 183 -11.57 -17.49 -2.04
N ARG A 184 -10.62 -17.35 -1.12
CA ARG A 184 -10.74 -17.80 0.28
C ARG A 184 -10.73 -16.58 1.18
N LEU A 185 -11.91 -16.07 1.50
CA LEU A 185 -12.06 -14.87 2.30
C LEU A 185 -12.31 -15.28 3.75
N LYS A 186 -11.30 -15.12 4.62
CA LYS A 186 -11.49 -15.23 6.07
C LYS A 186 -11.81 -13.86 6.65
N LEU A 187 -12.97 -13.76 7.27
CA LEU A 187 -13.56 -12.50 7.71
C LEU A 187 -13.94 -12.61 9.19
N LYS A 188 -14.19 -11.45 9.80
CA LYS A 188 -14.61 -11.32 11.19
C LYS A 188 -15.93 -10.56 11.25
N LYS A 189 -16.85 -11.01 12.10
CA LYS A 189 -18.16 -10.40 12.35
C LYS A 189 -18.35 -10.19 13.85
N GLU A 190 -18.76 -9.01 14.26
CA GLU A 190 -19.20 -8.73 15.61
C GLU A 190 -20.69 -9.03 15.74
N CYS A 191 -21.09 -9.76 16.79
CA CYS A 191 -22.48 -10.05 17.12
C CYS A 191 -22.80 -9.51 18.51
N SER A 192 -24.01 -8.98 18.65
CA SER A 192 -24.57 -8.52 19.92
C SER A 192 -25.48 -9.59 20.53
N ILE A 193 -25.54 -9.64 21.86
CA ILE A 193 -26.53 -10.45 22.59
C ILE A 193 -27.97 -9.95 22.38
N SER A 194 -28.15 -8.67 22.06
CA SER A 194 -29.47 -8.12 21.72
C SER A 194 -29.92 -8.49 20.31
N GLN A 195 -29.06 -9.10 19.48
CA GLN A 195 -29.33 -9.31 18.07
C GLN A 195 -29.31 -10.79 17.72
N ARG A 196 -30.51 -11.33 17.44
CA ARG A 196 -30.70 -12.68 16.95
C ARG A 196 -31.22 -12.66 15.53
N SER A 197 -30.55 -13.38 14.64
CA SER A 197 -31.00 -13.60 13.28
C SER A 197 -31.74 -14.93 13.21
N LYS A 198 -32.95 -14.93 12.66
CA LYS A 198 -33.69 -16.16 12.33
C LYS A 198 -33.83 -16.28 10.83
N LEU A 199 -33.25 -17.33 10.27
CA LEU A 199 -33.42 -17.67 8.87
C LEU A 199 -34.82 -18.24 8.65
N LEU A 200 -35.62 -17.53 7.86
CA LEU A 200 -36.92 -17.97 7.39
C LEU A 200 -36.82 -18.31 5.90
N TYR A 201 -37.62 -19.30 5.50
CA TYR A 201 -37.67 -19.76 4.11
C TYR A 201 -39.11 -19.78 3.65
N TYR A 202 -39.36 -19.30 2.44
CA TYR A 202 -40.63 -19.48 1.77
C TYR A 202 -40.41 -19.89 0.32
N ILE A 203 -41.38 -20.61 -0.23
CA ILE A 203 -41.33 -21.10 -1.61
C ILE A 203 -42.32 -20.29 -2.43
N PHE A 204 -41.84 -19.66 -3.51
CA PHE A 204 -42.69 -18.95 -4.45
C PHE A 204 -42.30 -19.38 -5.88
N ASN A 205 -43.28 -19.82 -6.68
CA ASN A 205 -43.06 -20.36 -8.03
C ASN A 205 -41.95 -21.43 -8.11
N GLY A 206 -41.92 -22.36 -7.14
CA GLY A 206 -40.92 -23.43 -7.08
C GLY A 206 -39.49 -22.98 -6.74
N ARG A 207 -39.28 -21.70 -6.40
CA ARG A 207 -38.00 -21.16 -5.94
C ARG A 207 -38.03 -20.93 -4.43
N LYS A 208 -36.99 -21.40 -3.74
CA LYS A 208 -36.77 -21.13 -2.31
C LYS A 208 -36.18 -19.74 -2.14
N TYR A 209 -36.87 -18.88 -1.40
CA TYR A 209 -36.43 -17.56 -1.01
C TYR A 209 -36.00 -17.59 0.44
N ILE A 210 -34.91 -16.88 0.73
CA ILE A 210 -34.37 -16.75 2.09
C ILE A 210 -34.72 -15.36 2.56
N PHE A 211 -35.36 -15.27 3.71
CA PHE A 211 -35.62 -14.04 4.42
C PHE A 211 -34.97 -14.14 5.79
N VAL A 212 -34.11 -13.19 6.15
CA VAL A 212 -33.51 -13.15 7.47
C VAL A 212 -34.33 -12.21 8.33
N LEU A 213 -35.07 -12.78 9.28
CA LEU A 213 -35.76 -12.01 10.30
C LEU A 213 -34.74 -11.62 11.38
N ILE A 214 -34.50 -10.33 11.51
CA ILE A 214 -33.64 -9.79 12.56
C ILE A 214 -34.53 -9.51 13.77
N LEU A 215 -34.32 -10.26 14.84
CA LEU A 215 -34.94 -10.05 16.13
C LEU A 215 -33.96 -9.25 16.98
N ILE A 216 -34.21 -7.95 17.10
CA ILE A 216 -33.49 -7.09 18.03
C ILE A 216 -34.30 -7.08 19.33
N GLY A 217 -33.76 -7.69 20.37
CA GLY A 217 -34.30 -7.59 21.72
C GLY A 217 -33.95 -6.22 22.33
N PRO A 218 -34.80 -5.68 23.21
CA PRO A 218 -34.48 -4.44 23.91
C PRO A 218 -33.25 -4.66 24.78
N ASP A 219 -32.24 -3.80 24.65
CA ASP A 219 -31.07 -3.83 25.51
C ASP A 219 -31.33 -3.02 26.79
N PRO A 220 -31.50 -3.66 27.95
CA PRO A 220 -31.83 -2.97 29.20
C PRO A 220 -30.73 -2.01 29.67
N GLU A 221 -29.51 -2.13 29.13
CA GLU A 221 -28.38 -1.29 29.47
C GLU A 221 -28.12 -0.17 28.46
N CYS A 222 -28.93 -0.06 27.40
CA CYS A 222 -28.81 0.93 26.34
C CYS A 222 -28.70 2.36 26.89
N ASP A 223 -29.62 2.78 27.77
CA ASP A 223 -29.64 4.14 28.33
C ASP A 223 -28.35 4.52 29.09
N LYS A 224 -27.60 3.52 29.57
CA LYS A 224 -26.37 3.72 30.37
C LYS A 224 -25.10 3.57 29.54
N LYS A 225 -25.14 2.78 28.45
CA LYS A 225 -23.94 2.35 27.73
C LYS A 225 -23.72 3.05 26.39
N CYS A 226 -24.72 3.72 25.81
CA CYS A 226 -24.52 4.49 24.58
C CYS A 226 -23.42 5.54 24.78
N ALA A 227 -22.39 5.49 23.95
CA ALA A 227 -21.20 6.34 24.03
C ALA A 227 -21.16 7.36 22.89
N ASN A 228 -20.16 8.25 22.92
CA ASN A 228 -19.83 9.17 21.83
C ASN A 228 -21.02 10.02 21.34
N GLN A 229 -21.88 10.48 22.26
CA GLN A 229 -23.09 11.27 21.96
C GLN A 229 -24.21 10.49 21.24
N GLY A 230 -24.13 9.16 21.20
CA GLY A 230 -25.26 8.32 20.82
C GLY A 230 -26.38 8.40 21.85
N TRP A 231 -27.63 8.28 21.40
CA TRP A 231 -28.82 8.32 22.26
C TRP A 231 -29.60 7.03 22.17
N CYS A 232 -30.21 6.60 23.28
CA CYS A 232 -31.02 5.38 23.32
C CYS A 232 -32.45 5.69 22.86
N ASN A 233 -32.95 4.97 21.85
CA ASN A 233 -34.34 5.13 21.40
C ASN A 233 -35.33 4.32 22.26
N ASN A 234 -36.63 4.47 21.97
CA ASN A 234 -37.69 3.78 22.71
C ASN A 234 -37.61 2.25 22.61
N GLU A 235 -37.00 1.72 21.55
CA GLU A 235 -36.79 0.29 21.32
C GLU A 235 -35.53 -0.25 22.05
N LYS A 236 -34.88 0.59 22.86
CA LYS A 236 -33.64 0.28 23.57
C LYS A 236 -32.49 -0.08 22.63
N ILE A 237 -32.37 0.69 21.55
CA ILE A 237 -31.29 0.61 20.56
C ILE A 237 -30.53 1.94 20.56
N CYS A 238 -29.20 1.90 20.70
CA CYS A 238 -28.38 3.10 20.58
C CYS A 238 -28.39 3.61 19.13
N GLN A 239 -28.73 4.88 18.97
CA GLN A 239 -28.64 5.62 17.72
C GLN A 239 -27.29 6.33 17.68
N CYS A 240 -26.40 5.84 16.81
CA CYS A 240 -25.03 6.33 16.74
C CYS A 240 -24.90 7.57 15.84
N PRO A 241 -24.07 8.55 16.24
CA PRO A 241 -23.74 9.67 15.38
C PRO A 241 -22.85 9.22 14.23
N GLU A 242 -22.73 10.09 13.21
CA GLU A 242 -21.92 9.82 12.03
C GLU A 242 -20.48 9.46 12.39
N GLY A 243 -19.97 8.39 11.77
CA GLY A 243 -18.61 7.90 12.04
C GLY A 243 -18.48 6.99 13.27
N TYR A 244 -19.56 6.67 13.99
CA TYR A 244 -19.54 5.70 15.08
C TYR A 244 -20.49 4.52 14.82
N MET A 245 -20.14 3.36 15.35
CA MET A 245 -20.89 2.11 15.17
C MET A 245 -20.80 1.18 16.38
N GLY A 246 -21.48 0.03 16.27
CA GLY A 246 -21.61 -0.97 17.32
C GLY A 246 -22.82 -0.72 18.23
N GLN A 247 -23.23 -1.76 18.96
CA GLN A 247 -24.38 -1.77 19.87
C GLN A 247 -24.48 -0.54 20.80
N TYR A 248 -23.33 0.02 21.18
CA TYR A 248 -23.22 1.14 22.11
C TYR A 248 -22.49 2.37 21.53
N CYS A 249 -22.33 2.45 20.21
CA CYS A 249 -21.63 3.56 19.53
C CYS A 249 -20.19 3.79 20.02
N LYS A 250 -19.54 2.73 20.52
CA LYS A 250 -18.17 2.80 21.07
C LYS A 250 -17.10 2.70 19.99
N THR A 251 -17.43 2.09 18.85
CA THR A 251 -16.46 1.82 17.79
C THR A 251 -16.46 2.98 16.81
N ALA A 252 -15.34 3.71 16.73
CA ALA A 252 -15.16 4.74 15.71
C ALA A 252 -14.84 4.10 14.34
N LEU A 253 -15.32 4.74 13.28
CA LEU A 253 -15.07 4.37 11.89
C LEU A 253 -13.88 5.15 11.35
N CYS A 254 -12.79 4.44 11.05
CA CYS A 254 -11.65 4.99 10.33
C CYS A 254 -11.63 4.44 8.91
N TYR A 255 -11.73 5.33 7.92
CA TYR A 255 -11.51 4.97 6.53
C TYR A 255 -10.53 5.96 5.87
N PRO A 256 -9.44 5.47 5.25
CA PRO A 256 -8.88 4.12 5.35
C PRO A 256 -8.68 3.62 6.79
N GLN A 257 -8.69 2.30 6.98
CA GLN A 257 -8.44 1.69 8.29
C GLN A 257 -7.01 1.97 8.76
N CYS A 258 -6.82 2.05 10.07
CA CYS A 258 -5.50 2.23 10.66
C CYS A 258 -4.62 1.00 10.37
N MET A 259 -3.49 1.21 9.70
CA MET A 259 -2.54 0.16 9.33
C MET A 259 -1.60 -0.17 10.49
N ASN A 260 -0.83 -1.25 10.33
CA ASN A 260 0.27 -1.63 11.23
C ASN A 260 -0.12 -1.73 12.72
N GLY A 261 -1.37 -2.10 13.02
CA GLY A 261 -1.88 -2.24 14.38
C GLY A 261 -2.29 -0.92 15.04
N GLY A 262 -2.47 0.16 14.27
CA GLY A 262 -3.06 1.41 14.74
C GLY A 262 -4.49 1.23 15.25
N ASN A 263 -4.86 2.04 16.24
CA ASN A 263 -6.19 2.03 16.82
C ASN A 263 -7.01 3.24 16.37
N CYS A 264 -8.26 3.03 15.96
CA CYS A 264 -9.16 4.12 15.58
C CYS A 264 -9.74 4.76 16.85
N THR A 265 -9.30 5.98 17.18
CA THR A 265 -9.68 6.66 18.43
C THR A 265 -10.91 7.54 18.26
N SER A 266 -11.13 8.05 17.05
CA SER A 266 -12.30 8.83 16.67
C SER A 266 -12.49 8.73 15.15
N PRO A 267 -13.63 9.13 14.58
CA PRO A 267 -13.90 9.00 13.16
C PRO A 267 -12.76 9.57 12.31
N GLY A 268 -12.16 8.73 11.47
CA GLY A 268 -11.03 9.09 10.61
C GLY A 268 -9.68 9.36 11.29
N VAL A 269 -9.55 9.16 12.61
CA VAL A 269 -8.32 9.45 13.37
C VAL A 269 -7.70 8.17 13.92
N CYS A 270 -6.46 7.91 13.50
CA CYS A 270 -5.68 6.76 13.95
C CYS A 270 -4.63 7.15 15.00
N SER A 271 -4.57 6.37 16.08
CA SER A 271 -3.46 6.36 17.03
C SER A 271 -2.47 5.28 16.61
N CYS A 272 -1.25 5.70 16.26
CA CYS A 272 -0.23 4.80 15.71
C CYS A 272 0.64 4.18 16.81
N PRO A 273 0.98 2.88 16.69
CA PRO A 273 1.87 2.22 17.62
C PRO A 273 3.31 2.74 17.45
N THR A 274 4.13 2.54 18.48
CA THR A 274 5.53 2.99 18.48
C THR A 274 6.30 2.41 17.29
N GLY A 275 6.91 3.29 16.50
CA GLY A 275 7.63 2.92 15.27
C GLY A 275 6.83 3.15 13.99
N PHE A 276 5.63 3.71 14.07
CA PHE A 276 4.78 4.03 12.92
C PHE A 276 4.26 5.48 12.98
N GLN A 277 3.92 6.03 11.82
CA GLN A 277 3.46 7.40 11.62
C GLN A 277 2.55 7.50 10.37
N GLY A 278 2.01 8.69 10.11
CA GLY A 278 1.07 8.92 9.02
C GLY A 278 -0.37 9.01 9.53
N THR A 279 -1.29 9.45 8.66
CA THR A 279 -2.70 9.65 9.04
C THR A 279 -3.42 8.33 9.31
N HIS A 280 -2.97 7.25 8.68
CA HIS A 280 -3.48 5.90 8.84
C HIS A 280 -2.39 4.92 9.31
N CYS A 281 -1.32 5.41 9.94
CA CYS A 281 -0.20 4.61 10.43
C CYS A 281 0.53 3.81 9.34
N GLU A 282 0.49 4.29 8.10
CA GLU A 282 1.07 3.67 6.92
C GLU A 282 2.60 3.82 6.84
N GLY A 283 3.15 4.87 7.46
CA GLY A 283 4.57 5.19 7.44
C GLY A 283 5.34 4.55 8.59
N GLY A 284 6.58 4.13 8.33
CA GLY A 284 7.50 3.67 9.35
C GLY A 284 8.29 4.80 10.01
N ILE A 285 8.69 4.58 11.26
CA ILE A 285 9.72 5.35 11.96
C ILE A 285 10.91 4.42 12.21
N CYS A 286 12.10 4.84 11.77
CA CYS A 286 13.34 4.10 11.92
C CYS A 286 14.19 4.78 12.99
N SER A 287 14.58 4.03 14.02
CA SER A 287 15.45 4.52 15.11
C SER A 287 16.78 5.01 14.56
N LYS A 288 17.29 4.34 13.52
CA LYS A 288 18.45 4.77 12.75
C LYS A 288 18.01 5.23 11.36
N LYS A 289 18.44 6.41 10.94
CA LYS A 289 18.12 6.94 9.61
C LYS A 289 18.61 5.99 8.49
N CYS A 290 17.75 5.81 7.48
CA CYS A 290 18.12 5.21 6.21
C CYS A 290 19.13 6.11 5.48
N LEU A 291 20.14 5.52 4.87
CA LEU A 291 21.22 6.22 4.18
C LEU A 291 20.97 6.24 2.66
N ASN A 292 21.78 7.03 1.94
CA ASN A 292 21.82 7.04 0.47
C ASN A 292 20.45 7.23 -0.22
N GLY A 293 19.58 8.04 0.36
CA GLY A 293 18.24 8.30 -0.16
C GLY A 293 17.22 7.18 0.07
N GLY A 294 17.51 6.23 0.97
CA GLY A 294 16.53 5.25 1.43
C GLY A 294 15.39 5.89 2.23
N LYS A 295 14.20 5.32 2.13
CA LYS A 295 13.00 5.77 2.86
C LYS A 295 12.65 4.77 3.95
N CYS A 296 12.27 5.26 5.12
CA CYS A 296 11.75 4.39 6.16
C CYS A 296 10.29 4.04 5.83
N VAL A 297 10.02 2.78 5.53
CA VAL A 297 8.69 2.32 5.09
C VAL A 297 7.96 1.53 6.16
N GLN A 298 8.68 0.92 7.10
CA GLN A 298 8.14 0.28 8.29
C GLN A 298 9.08 0.51 9.48
N LYS A 299 8.68 0.10 10.69
CA LYS A 299 9.53 0.19 11.89
C LYS A 299 10.91 -0.43 11.61
N ASP A 300 11.94 0.40 11.74
CA ASP A 300 13.35 0.03 11.50
C ASP A 300 13.65 -0.66 10.14
N THR A 301 12.79 -0.44 9.14
CA THR A 301 12.91 -1.05 7.81
C THR A 301 13.03 0.02 6.73
N CYS A 302 14.15 -0.01 6.01
CA CYS A 302 14.46 0.92 4.94
C CYS A 302 14.16 0.32 3.56
N GLU A 303 13.40 1.06 2.76
CA GLU A 303 13.32 0.85 1.32
C GLU A 303 14.48 1.59 0.65
N CYS A 304 15.34 0.83 -0.04
CA CYS A 304 16.55 1.38 -0.65
C CYS A 304 16.31 1.86 -2.07
N SER A 305 16.91 3.01 -2.39
CA SER A 305 17.01 3.48 -3.77
C SER A 305 17.80 2.49 -4.63
N LYS A 306 17.46 2.43 -5.93
CA LYS A 306 18.09 1.51 -6.89
C LYS A 306 19.62 1.62 -6.84
N GLY A 307 20.30 0.49 -6.70
CA GLY A 307 21.75 0.42 -6.58
C GLY A 307 22.29 0.55 -5.16
N TYR A 308 21.43 0.60 -4.15
CA TYR A 308 21.80 0.49 -2.73
C TYR A 308 21.10 -0.69 -2.07
N TYR A 309 21.71 -1.24 -1.03
CA TYR A 309 21.18 -2.37 -0.27
C TYR A 309 21.75 -2.38 1.17
N GLY A 310 21.26 -3.32 1.97
CA GLY A 310 21.57 -3.42 3.40
C GLY A 310 20.43 -2.88 4.27
N PRO A 311 20.43 -3.18 5.58
CA PRO A 311 19.37 -2.80 6.50
C PRO A 311 19.08 -1.29 6.54
N ARG A 312 20.10 -0.47 6.23
CA ARG A 312 20.00 0.99 6.21
C ARG A 312 20.39 1.58 4.86
N CYS A 313 20.43 0.77 3.81
CA CYS A 313 20.89 1.18 2.48
C CYS A 313 22.33 1.68 2.47
N GLU A 314 23.18 1.17 3.36
CA GLU A 314 24.56 1.59 3.56
C GLU A 314 25.51 1.06 2.48
N PHE A 315 25.15 -0.04 1.82
CA PHE A 315 25.97 -0.67 0.80
C PHE A 315 25.50 -0.23 -0.59
N SER A 316 26.45 -0.06 -1.50
CA SER A 316 26.19 0.25 -2.90
C SER A 316 26.47 -0.97 -3.76
N ARG A 317 25.62 -1.19 -4.76
CA ARG A 317 25.76 -2.24 -5.76
C ARG A 317 25.94 -1.58 -7.12
N CYS A 318 27.02 -1.95 -7.79
CA CYS A 318 27.30 -1.55 -9.15
C CYS A 318 26.73 -2.62 -10.07
N ILE A 319 25.88 -2.23 -11.02
CA ILE A 319 25.35 -3.13 -12.04
C ILE A 319 26.48 -3.47 -13.03
N ILE A 320 27.25 -2.45 -13.40
CA ILE A 320 28.50 -2.60 -14.14
C ILE A 320 29.63 -2.78 -13.11
N PRO A 321 30.29 -3.95 -13.05
CA PRO A 321 31.28 -4.23 -12.02
C PRO A 321 32.47 -3.28 -12.13
N CYS A 322 33.06 -2.96 -10.97
CA CYS A 322 34.32 -2.22 -10.91
C CYS A 322 35.46 -3.12 -11.36
N LEU A 323 36.28 -2.65 -12.30
CA LEU A 323 37.47 -3.35 -12.77
C LEU A 323 38.67 -3.06 -11.86
N ASN A 324 39.75 -3.82 -12.04
CA ASN A 324 41.05 -3.61 -11.37
C ASN A 324 40.92 -3.44 -9.84
N ASP A 325 40.14 -4.34 -9.22
CA ASP A 325 39.85 -4.38 -7.78
C ASP A 325 39.25 -3.08 -7.19
N GLY A 326 38.58 -2.30 -8.03
CA GLY A 326 37.80 -1.15 -7.59
C GLY A 326 36.62 -1.57 -6.69
N ARG A 327 36.26 -0.73 -5.71
CA ARG A 327 35.10 -0.97 -4.84
C ARG A 327 33.96 -0.03 -5.20
N CYS A 328 32.74 -0.55 -5.28
CA CYS A 328 31.55 0.27 -5.53
C CYS A 328 31.36 1.31 -4.41
N ARG A 329 31.12 2.58 -4.79
CA ARG A 329 30.87 3.69 -3.85
C ARG A 329 29.52 4.39 -4.10
N GLY A 330 28.80 4.00 -5.15
CA GLY A 330 27.48 4.55 -5.49
C GLY A 330 26.90 3.81 -6.70
N VAL A 331 25.81 4.32 -7.25
CA VAL A 331 25.18 3.71 -8.44
C VAL A 331 26.16 3.78 -9.62
N ASN A 332 26.71 2.63 -10.01
CA ASN A 332 27.67 2.51 -11.12
C ASN A 332 28.89 3.44 -11.01
N LYS A 333 29.33 3.76 -9.78
CA LYS A 333 30.55 4.55 -9.53
C LYS A 333 31.50 3.81 -8.63
N CYS A 334 32.75 3.69 -9.08
CA CYS A 334 33.78 2.92 -8.42
C CYS A 334 34.83 3.80 -7.74
N LYS A 335 35.25 3.38 -6.54
CA LYS A 335 36.46 3.86 -5.88
C LYS A 335 37.63 3.01 -6.37
N CYS A 336 38.48 3.61 -7.19
CA CYS A 336 39.61 2.93 -7.82
C CYS A 336 40.84 2.85 -6.92
N LEU A 337 41.63 1.79 -7.11
CA LEU A 337 42.96 1.67 -6.53
C LEU A 337 43.94 2.65 -7.19
N ARG A 338 45.07 2.88 -6.51
CA ARG A 338 46.15 3.74 -7.03
C ARG A 338 46.60 3.20 -8.39
N GLY A 339 46.68 4.09 -9.39
CA GLY A 339 47.05 3.71 -10.74
C GLY A 339 45.87 3.46 -11.68
N PHE A 340 44.62 3.56 -11.21
CA PHE A 340 43.42 3.44 -12.06
C PHE A 340 42.48 4.65 -11.86
N ARG A 341 41.65 4.96 -12.87
CA ARG A 341 40.63 6.01 -12.90
C ARG A 341 39.48 5.60 -13.85
N GLY A 342 38.47 6.46 -13.95
CA GLY A 342 37.22 6.17 -14.68
C GLY A 342 36.10 5.82 -13.71
N ASP A 343 34.86 5.77 -14.20
CA ASP A 343 33.69 5.47 -13.37
C ASP A 343 33.66 3.99 -12.94
N HIS A 344 34.35 3.12 -13.70
CA HIS A 344 34.46 1.68 -13.47
C HIS A 344 35.91 1.20 -13.28
N CYS A 345 36.85 2.13 -13.06
CA CYS A 345 38.29 1.84 -12.91
C CYS A 345 38.93 1.16 -14.13
N GLU A 346 38.36 1.38 -15.30
CA GLU A 346 38.76 0.84 -16.60
C GLU A 346 40.01 1.53 -17.19
N VAL A 347 40.30 2.76 -16.74
CA VAL A 347 41.42 3.55 -17.27
C VAL A 347 42.62 3.44 -16.35
N ALA A 348 43.70 2.81 -16.82
CA ALA A 348 44.99 2.93 -16.14
C ALA A 348 45.43 4.41 -16.13
N ARG A 349 45.72 4.95 -14.96
CA ARG A 349 46.51 6.18 -14.86
C ARG A 349 47.86 5.83 -15.44
N ALA A 350 48.22 6.47 -16.55
CA ALA A 350 49.60 6.49 -16.98
C ALA A 350 50.44 6.83 -15.75
N LYS A 351 51.37 5.93 -15.37
CA LYS A 351 52.55 6.38 -14.63
C LYS A 351 52.96 7.62 -15.41
N LEU A 352 53.00 8.79 -14.76
CA LEU A 352 53.76 9.88 -15.33
C LEU A 352 55.11 9.22 -15.58
N ALA A 353 55.42 8.89 -16.83
CA ALA A 353 56.78 8.63 -17.22
C ALA A 353 57.45 9.89 -16.69
N ARG A 354 58.23 9.73 -15.61
CA ARG A 354 59.05 10.84 -15.12
C ARG A 354 59.78 11.22 -16.39
N ALA A 355 59.39 12.36 -16.97
CA ALA A 355 60.00 12.83 -18.18
C ALA A 355 61.49 12.76 -17.89
N ALA A 356 62.22 12.06 -18.76
CA ALA A 356 63.66 12.06 -18.76
C ALA A 356 64.09 13.51 -18.51
N CYS A 357 64.66 13.72 -17.33
CA CYS A 357 65.00 14.99 -16.68
C CYS A 357 64.06 16.21 -16.86
N SER A 358 63.23 16.51 -15.86
CA SER A 358 62.53 17.80 -15.73
C SER A 358 63.17 18.74 -14.68
N LEU A 359 64.37 18.43 -14.20
CA LEU A 359 65.09 19.21 -13.18
C LEU A 359 66.09 20.15 -13.87
N ASN A 360 65.96 21.47 -13.67
CA ASN A 360 66.96 22.45 -14.11
C ASN A 360 68.19 22.40 -13.17
N CYS A 361 69.17 21.57 -13.53
CA CYS A 361 70.49 21.54 -12.88
C CYS A 361 71.22 22.85 -13.21
N ARG A 362 71.53 23.67 -12.20
CA ARG A 362 72.11 25.00 -12.43
C ARG A 362 73.57 24.93 -12.89
N HIS A 363 74.40 24.21 -12.14
CA HIS A 363 75.83 23.98 -12.43
C HIS A 363 76.11 22.49 -12.47
N GLY A 364 75.43 21.78 -13.39
CA GLY A 364 75.50 20.34 -13.51
C GLY A 364 74.67 19.81 -14.67
N SER A 365 74.87 18.54 -14.99
CA SER A 365 74.12 17.84 -16.03
C SER A 365 73.21 16.78 -15.43
N CYS A 366 72.15 16.42 -16.14
CA CYS A 366 71.23 15.40 -15.65
C CYS A 366 71.76 14.00 -15.95
N ALA A 367 71.63 13.09 -14.98
CA ALA A 367 72.11 11.72 -15.15
C ALA A 367 71.33 11.00 -16.29
N PRO A 368 72.03 10.31 -17.20
CA PRO A 368 71.42 9.68 -18.38
C PRO A 368 70.48 8.51 -18.04
N ASP A 369 70.58 7.90 -16.86
CA ASP A 369 69.94 6.61 -16.57
C ASP A 369 68.57 6.71 -15.85
N GLY A 370 67.88 7.84 -15.96
CA GLY A 370 66.50 7.98 -15.50
C GLY A 370 66.32 8.12 -13.98
N GLU A 371 67.41 8.16 -13.23
CA GLU A 371 67.40 8.73 -11.88
C GLU A 371 67.32 10.26 -12.02
N ALA A 372 66.25 10.86 -11.48
CA ALA A 372 66.03 12.30 -11.51
C ALA A 372 67.00 13.04 -10.55
N ALA A 373 68.29 13.00 -10.87
CA ALA A 373 69.39 13.53 -10.09
C ALA A 373 70.37 14.32 -10.98
N CYS A 374 70.86 15.44 -10.45
CA CYS A 374 71.88 16.28 -11.11
C CYS A 374 73.28 15.80 -10.73
N ILE A 375 74.14 15.65 -11.72
CA ILE A 375 75.58 15.44 -11.57
C ILE A 375 76.22 16.83 -11.55
N CYS A 376 76.73 17.24 -10.38
CA CYS A 376 77.27 18.58 -10.19
C CYS A 376 78.70 18.73 -10.70
N GLU A 377 78.97 19.87 -11.30
CA GLU A 377 80.32 20.27 -11.69
C GLU A 377 81.20 20.51 -10.46
N LYS A 378 82.52 20.38 -10.63
CA LYS A 378 83.49 20.44 -9.53
C LYS A 378 83.37 21.77 -8.77
N GLY A 379 83.19 21.68 -7.45
CA GLY A 379 82.96 22.85 -6.59
C GLY A 379 81.49 23.20 -6.38
N TRP A 380 80.54 22.48 -6.99
CA TRP A 380 79.11 22.66 -6.74
C TRP A 380 78.48 21.41 -6.11
N HIS A 381 77.50 21.61 -5.24
CA HIS A 381 76.77 20.51 -4.59
C HIS A 381 75.29 20.86 -4.36
N GLY A 382 74.53 19.84 -3.92
CA GLY A 382 73.08 19.93 -3.70
C GLY A 382 72.27 19.34 -4.86
N ARG A 383 70.97 19.13 -4.61
CA ARG A 383 70.07 18.38 -5.51
C ARG A 383 69.96 18.97 -6.93
N LEU A 384 70.17 20.27 -7.10
CA LEU A 384 70.15 21.00 -8.38
C LEU A 384 71.50 21.68 -8.68
N CYS A 385 72.56 21.32 -7.95
CA CYS A 385 73.88 21.94 -8.06
C CYS A 385 73.84 23.46 -7.83
N GLN A 386 73.06 23.86 -6.82
CA GLN A 386 72.80 25.27 -6.51
C GLN A 386 73.73 25.86 -5.45
N HIS A 387 74.53 25.04 -4.76
CA HIS A 387 75.44 25.50 -3.71
C HIS A 387 76.89 25.42 -4.17
N ALA A 388 77.61 26.53 -4.10
CA ALA A 388 79.06 26.55 -4.31
C ALA A 388 79.77 26.10 -3.03
N THR A 389 80.78 25.26 -3.18
CA THR A 389 81.66 24.82 -2.10
C THR A 389 82.64 25.96 -1.85
N THR A 390 82.39 26.77 -0.84
CA THR A 390 83.34 27.78 -0.36
C THR A 390 84.52 27.06 0.29
N MET A 391 85.73 27.34 -0.18
CA MET A 391 86.97 26.90 0.48
C MET A 391 87.16 27.62 1.82
#